data_AF-A0A4Y8C5N6-F1
#
_entry.id   AF-A0A4Y8C5N6-F1
#
_cell.length_a   1.000
_cell.length_b   1.000
_cell.length_c   1.000
_cell.angle_alpha   90.00
_cell.angle_beta   90.00
_cell.angle_gamma   90.00
#
_symmetry.space_group_name_H-M   'P 1'
#
loop_
_entity.id
_entity.type
_entity.pdbx_description
1 polymer ?
#
loop_
_entity_poly.entity_id
_entity_poly.type
_entity_poly.pdbx_seq_one_letter_code
_entity_poly.pdbx_strand_id
1 'polypeptide(L)'
;KEQILIKNPATLAGLWAAKEAASKALGVGICELCSFFDIEISKDEKNAPKLKYSQKITKDFNITQTSLSISHDNGFAIAIVAIV
;
A
#
# COMPACT_ATOMS: atom_id res chain seq x y z
N LYS A 1 -9.05 5.43 -8.66
CA LYS A 1 -9.93 5.04 -7.52
C LYS A 1 -9.32 5.38 -6.17
N GLU A 2 -8.02 5.16 -5.92
CA GLU A 2 -7.36 5.61 -4.67
C GLU A 2 -6.99 7.10 -4.63
N GLN A 3 -6.84 7.77 -5.80
CA GLN A 3 -6.52 9.20 -5.88
C GLN A 3 -7.54 10.10 -5.16
N ILE A 4 -8.80 9.64 -5.01
CA ILE A 4 -9.84 10.35 -4.25
C ILE A 4 -9.49 10.48 -2.77
N LEU A 5 -8.56 9.64 -2.27
CA LEU A 5 -8.08 9.69 -0.89
C LEU A 5 -7.08 10.83 -0.68
N ILE A 6 -6.50 11.39 -1.75
CA ILE A 6 -5.50 12.45 -1.68
C ILE A 6 -6.19 13.76 -1.34
N LYS A 7 -5.92 14.27 -0.14
CA LYS A 7 -6.43 15.58 0.33
C LYS A 7 -5.37 16.68 0.29
N ASN A 8 -4.11 16.29 0.46
CA ASN A 8 -2.95 17.18 0.48
C ASN A 8 -1.68 16.38 0.12
N PRO A 9 -0.52 17.05 -0.06
CA PRO A 9 0.73 16.37 -0.37
C PRO A 9 1.17 15.32 0.66
N ALA A 10 0.86 15.51 1.95
CA ALA A 10 1.19 14.54 2.99
C ALA A 10 0.41 13.23 2.84
N THR A 11 -0.88 13.31 2.48
CA THR A 11 -1.68 12.11 2.18
C THR A 11 -1.17 11.39 0.94
N LEU A 12 -0.77 12.14 -0.11
CA LEU A 12 -0.15 11.56 -1.30
C LEU A 12 1.17 10.85 -0.96
N ALA A 13 2.03 11.49 -0.17
CA ALA A 13 3.28 10.89 0.30
C ALA A 13 3.03 9.61 1.13
N GLY A 14 2.00 9.59 1.97
CA GLY A 14 1.58 8.40 2.72
C GLY A 14 1.13 7.24 1.82
N LEU A 15 0.35 7.52 0.77
CA LEU A 15 -0.05 6.49 -0.21
C LEU A 15 1.15 5.95 -0.99
N TRP A 16 2.09 6.82 -1.35
CA TRP A 16 3.34 6.41 -1.99
C TRP A 16 4.17 5.49 -1.07
N ALA A 17 4.39 5.92 0.18
CA ALA A 17 5.10 5.14 1.19
C ALA A 17 4.45 3.77 1.42
N ALA A 18 3.11 3.71 1.43
CA ALA A 18 2.37 2.46 1.57
C ALA A 18 2.58 1.49 0.41
N LYS A 19 2.61 1.98 -0.83
CA LYS A 19 2.88 1.15 -2.01
C LYS A 19 4.32 0.65 -2.06
N GLU A 20 5.27 1.51 -1.72
CA GLU A 20 6.67 1.13 -1.55
C GLU A 20 6.83 0.04 -0.48
N ALA A 21 6.25 0.24 0.71
CA ALA A 21 6.30 -0.73 1.80
C ALA A 21 5.65 -2.07 1.41
N ALA A 22 4.52 -2.02 0.70
CA ALA A 22 3.83 -3.20 0.20
C ALA A 22 4.70 -4.03 -0.75
N SER A 23 5.29 -3.39 -1.76
CA SER A 23 6.18 -4.08 -2.70
C SER A 23 7.44 -4.67 -2.03
N LYS A 24 7.95 -4.01 -0.98
CA LYS A 24 9.11 -4.48 -0.21
C LYS A 24 8.76 -5.61 0.75
N ALA A 25 7.55 -5.63 1.29
CA ALA A 25 7.07 -6.74 2.12
C ALA A 25 6.94 -8.05 1.31
N LEU A 26 6.76 -7.96 -0.02
CA LEU A 26 6.84 -9.11 -0.94
C LEU A 26 8.30 -9.58 -1.19
N GLY A 27 9.30 -8.82 -0.75
CA GLY A 27 10.72 -9.11 -0.99
C GLY A 27 11.26 -8.67 -2.35
N VAL A 28 10.46 -8.00 -3.20
CA VAL A 28 10.86 -7.64 -4.58
C VAL A 28 11.00 -6.13 -4.80
N GLY A 29 10.31 -5.30 -4.02
CA GLY A 29 10.21 -3.87 -4.31
C GLY A 29 9.39 -3.59 -5.57
N ILE A 30 9.22 -2.30 -5.93
CA ILE A 30 8.49 -1.92 -7.15
C ILE A 30 9.35 -2.25 -8.36
N CYS A 31 8.89 -3.18 -9.18
CA CYS A 31 9.63 -3.72 -10.31
C CYS A 31 8.69 -4.37 -11.35
N GLU A 32 9.26 -5.11 -12.31
CA GLU A 32 8.48 -5.85 -13.32
C GLU A 32 7.57 -6.95 -12.70
N LEU A 33 8.00 -7.56 -11.58
CA LEU A 33 7.21 -8.59 -10.90
C LEU A 33 6.01 -8.00 -10.17
N CYS A 34 6.19 -6.84 -9.51
CA CYS A 34 5.16 -6.11 -8.77
C CYS A 34 5.19 -4.64 -9.16
N SER A 35 4.27 -4.24 -10.04
CA SER A 35 4.16 -2.85 -10.48
C SER A 35 3.46 -1.98 -9.44
N PHE A 36 3.59 -0.66 -9.60
CA PHE A 36 2.86 0.31 -8.78
C PHE A 36 1.32 0.16 -8.87
N PHE A 37 0.83 -0.39 -9.98
CA PHE A 37 -0.60 -0.61 -10.24
C PHE A 37 -1.10 -1.96 -9.73
N ASP A 38 -0.21 -2.88 -9.37
CA ASP A 38 -0.59 -4.14 -8.73
C ASP A 38 -0.99 -3.96 -7.26
N ILE A 39 -0.82 -2.76 -6.72
CA ILE A 39 -1.08 -2.42 -5.33
C ILE A 39 -2.16 -1.35 -5.32
N GLU A 40 -3.28 -1.61 -4.65
CA GLU A 40 -4.39 -0.67 -4.48
C GLU A 40 -4.62 -0.39 -2.99
N ILE A 41 -4.86 0.89 -2.67
CA ILE A 41 -5.20 1.31 -1.31
C ILE A 41 -6.64 1.82 -1.27
N SER A 42 -7.41 1.34 -0.30
CA SER A 42 -8.76 1.81 0.00
C SER A 42 -8.92 2.11 1.48
N LYS A 43 -10.09 2.62 1.88
CA LYS A 43 -10.46 2.80 3.29
C LYS A 43 -11.74 2.05 3.58
N ASP A 44 -11.85 1.47 4.77
CA ASP A 44 -13.10 0.89 5.25
C ASP A 44 -14.05 1.98 5.80
N GLU A 45 -15.23 1.56 6.26
CA GLU A 45 -16.25 2.44 6.84
C GLU A 45 -15.76 3.22 8.07
N LYS A 46 -14.74 2.70 8.77
CA LYS A 46 -14.09 3.36 9.92
C LYS A 46 -12.88 4.20 9.52
N ASN A 47 -12.68 4.42 8.21
CA ASN A 47 -11.54 5.12 7.62
C ASN A 47 -10.17 4.43 7.78
N ALA A 48 -10.12 3.17 8.23
CA ALA A 48 -8.85 2.45 8.33
C ALA A 48 -8.36 2.06 6.92
N PRO A 49 -7.06 2.26 6.61
CA PRO A 49 -6.52 1.93 5.30
C PRO A 49 -6.50 0.41 5.09
N LYS A 50 -6.84 -0.02 3.89
CA LYS A 50 -6.78 -1.41 3.44
C LYS A 50 -5.89 -1.50 2.22
N LEU A 51 -5.09 -2.56 2.18
CA LEU A 51 -4.22 -2.90 1.07
C LEU A 51 -4.85 -4.03 0.28
N LYS A 52 -4.79 -3.95 -1.05
CA LYS A 52 -5.18 -5.03 -1.94
C LYS A 52 -4.14 -5.20 -3.02
N TYR A 53 -3.68 -6.43 -3.20
CA TYR A 53 -2.84 -6.80 -4.34
C TYR A 53 -3.69 -7.25 -5.52
N SER A 54 -3.12 -7.15 -6.73
CA SER A 54 -3.72 -7.75 -7.92
C SER A 54 -3.79 -9.27 -7.76
N GLN A 55 -4.72 -9.91 -8.49
CA GLN A 55 -4.89 -11.37 -8.40
C GLN A 55 -3.63 -12.14 -8.78
N LYS A 56 -2.79 -11.58 -9.67
CA LYS A 56 -1.49 -12.14 -10.04
C LYS A 56 -0.58 -12.20 -8.81
N ILE A 57 -0.35 -11.06 -8.16
CA ILE A 57 0.51 -10.97 -6.97
C ILE A 57 -0.01 -11.84 -5.83
N THR A 58 -1.31 -11.83 -5.56
CA THR A 58 -1.90 -12.67 -4.50
C THR A 58 -1.59 -14.15 -4.73
N LYS A 59 -1.63 -14.62 -5.98
CA LYS A 59 -1.34 -16.01 -6.32
C LYS A 59 0.16 -16.32 -6.30
N ASP A 60 0.98 -15.49 -6.96
CA ASP A 60 2.42 -15.72 -7.10
C ASP A 60 3.14 -15.75 -5.74
N PHE A 61 2.65 -14.95 -4.77
CA PHE A 61 3.22 -14.84 -3.42
C PHE A 61 2.40 -15.55 -2.34
N ASN A 62 1.35 -16.31 -2.70
CA ASN A 62 0.47 -17.03 -1.77
C ASN A 62 -0.10 -16.17 -0.61
N ILE A 63 -0.50 -14.94 -0.91
CA ILE A 63 -0.94 -13.97 0.10
C ILE A 63 -2.33 -14.32 0.58
N THR A 64 -2.47 -14.52 1.88
CA THR A 64 -3.75 -14.81 2.55
C THR A 64 -4.30 -13.60 3.28
N GLN A 65 -3.42 -12.77 3.85
CA GLN A 65 -3.82 -11.59 4.60
C GLN A 65 -2.79 -10.46 4.48
N THR A 66 -3.29 -9.22 4.54
CA THR A 66 -2.46 -8.02 4.55
C THR A 66 -2.94 -7.06 5.62
N SER A 67 -2.00 -6.41 6.31
CA SER A 67 -2.27 -5.28 7.19
C SER A 67 -1.45 -4.08 6.74
N LEU A 68 -2.04 -2.89 6.85
CA LEU A 68 -1.44 -1.63 6.45
C LEU A 68 -1.66 -0.58 7.54
N SER A 69 -0.59 0.12 7.91
CA SER A 69 -0.64 1.34 8.72
C SER A 69 0.13 2.45 8.01
N ILE A 70 -0.42 3.67 8.05
CA ILE A 70 0.17 4.86 7.43
C ILE A 70 0.17 5.98 8.47
N SER A 71 1.30 6.65 8.63
CA SER A 71 1.42 7.88 9.41
C SER A 71 2.20 8.93 8.62
N HIS A 72 1.90 10.19 8.85
CA HIS A 72 2.67 11.29 8.29
C HIS A 72 2.69 12.45 9.28
N ASP A 73 3.84 13.09 9.44
CA ASP A 73 3.99 14.27 10.28
C ASP A 73 5.16 15.14 9.81
N ASN A 74 5.02 16.45 9.95
CA ASN A 74 6.04 17.47 9.73
C ASN A 74 7.01 17.24 8.55
N GLY A 75 6.49 16.88 7.38
CA GLY A 75 7.28 16.67 6.15
C GLY A 75 7.77 15.23 5.92
N PHE A 76 7.41 14.28 6.78
CA PHE A 76 7.73 12.86 6.63
C PHE A 76 6.47 12.00 6.54
N ALA A 77 6.55 10.91 5.78
CA ALA A 77 5.51 9.90 5.70
C ALA A 77 6.13 8.50 5.88
N ILE A 78 5.46 7.65 6.64
CA ILE A 78 5.86 6.28 6.90
C ILE A 78 4.67 5.35 6.70
N ALA A 79 4.94 4.16 6.18
CA ALA A 79 3.96 3.10 6.12
C ALA A 79 4.60 1.77 6.52
N ILE A 80 3.79 0.92 7.15
CA ILE A 80 4.16 -0.43 7.56
C ILE A 80 3.15 -1.37 6.92
N VAL A 81 3.68 -2.40 6.25
CA VAL A 81 2.88 -3.47 5.64
C VAL A 81 3.33 -4.81 6.23
N ALA A 82 2.36 -5.60 6.68
CA ALA A 82 2.56 -6.98 7.07
C ALA A 82 1.74 -7.88 6.13
N ILE A 83 2.37 -8.97 5.66
CA ILE A 83 1.79 -9.95 4.74
C ILE A 83 1.86 -11.32 5.42
N VAL A 84 0.77 -12.07 5.34
CA VAL A 84 0.67 -13.47 5.80
C VAL A 84 0.28 -14.35 4.62
#